data_AF-A0A6N9I5C8-F1
#
_entry.id   AF-A0A6N9I5C8-F1
#
_cell.length_a   1.000
_cell.length_b   1.000
_cell.length_c   1.000
_cell.angle_alpha   90.00
_cell.angle_beta   90.00
_cell.angle_gamma   90.00
#
_symmetry.space_group_name_H-M   'P 1'
#
loop_
_entity.id
_entity.type
_entity.pdbx_description
1 polymer ?
#
loop_
_entity_poly.entity_id
_entity_poly.type
_entity_poly.pdbx_seq_one_letter_code
_entity_poly.pdbx_strand_id
1 'polypeptide(L)'
;MKIYFAASIRGGRDDVEVYRQLIDHLNLNNHVLTEHIGDYSLSVAGQNQLDDDYIRNRDMSWLAECDLVVAETSNPSLGVGYELASAERLYKPVIILHNAKRSQLSAMIAGTQYFNHIFNYSNIAEAFRILDRELPLI
;
A
#
# COMPACT_ATOMS: atom_id res chain seq x y z
N MET A 1 4.31 6.61 13.37
CA MET A 1 5.29 5.94 12.49
C MET A 1 5.26 6.59 11.11
N LYS A 2 6.33 6.47 10.32
CA LYS A 2 6.32 6.72 8.87
C LYS A 2 5.78 5.49 8.16
N ILE A 3 4.66 5.64 7.45
CA ILE A 3 4.02 4.54 6.72
C ILE A 3 4.17 4.78 5.22
N TYR A 4 4.70 3.79 4.51
CA TYR A 4 4.61 3.73 3.06
C TYR A 4 3.31 3.02 2.69
N PHE A 5 2.34 3.73 2.12
CA PHE A 5 1.10 3.13 1.64
C PHE A 5 1.26 2.74 0.17
N ALA A 6 1.05 1.47 -0.16
CA ALA A 6 1.16 0.92 -1.51
C ALA A 6 -0.22 0.52 -2.03
N ALA A 7 -0.63 0.99 -3.20
CA ALA A 7 -1.88 0.58 -3.84
C ALA A 7 -1.84 0.79 -5.36
N SER A 8 -2.77 0.15 -6.08
CA SER A 8 -2.78 0.22 -7.55
C SER A 8 -3.03 1.65 -8.06
N ILE A 9 -2.17 2.10 -9.00
CA ILE A 9 -2.31 3.36 -9.73
C ILE A 9 -2.59 3.07 -11.22
N ARG A 10 -1.55 2.69 -11.97
CA ARG A 10 -1.66 2.42 -13.41
C ARG A 10 -2.37 1.09 -13.71
N GLY A 11 -2.41 0.16 -12.74
CA GLY A 11 -3.13 -1.13 -12.84
C GLY A 11 -4.64 -1.03 -12.67
N GLY A 12 -5.16 0.17 -12.41
CA GLY A 12 -6.58 0.45 -12.23
C GLY A 12 -6.83 1.22 -10.93
N ARG A 13 -7.83 2.10 -10.99
CA ARG A 13 -8.08 3.18 -10.01
C ARG A 13 -9.49 3.13 -9.41
N ASP A 14 -10.21 2.02 -9.58
CA ASP A 14 -11.59 1.89 -9.11
C ASP A 14 -11.72 2.03 -7.59
N ASP A 15 -10.63 1.78 -6.85
CA ASP A 15 -10.58 1.78 -5.39
C ASP A 15 -9.94 3.04 -4.77
N VAL A 16 -9.78 4.15 -5.53
CA VAL A 16 -9.17 5.40 -4.99
C VAL A 16 -9.84 5.88 -3.71
N GLU A 17 -11.17 5.80 -3.66
CA GLU A 17 -11.92 6.24 -2.47
C GLU A 17 -11.61 5.36 -1.25
N VAL A 18 -11.40 4.05 -1.46
CA VAL A 18 -10.95 3.14 -0.39
C VAL A 18 -9.54 3.53 0.05
N TYR A 19 -8.63 3.79 -0.90
CA TYR A 19 -7.26 4.20 -0.58
C TYR A 19 -7.23 5.49 0.23
N ARG A 20 -8.03 6.48 -0.16
CA ARG A 20 -8.18 7.75 0.56
C ARG A 20 -8.63 7.50 2.00
N GLN A 21 -9.68 6.70 2.19
CA GLN A 21 -10.21 6.38 3.52
C GLN A 21 -9.17 5.65 4.39
N LEU A 22 -8.39 4.72 3.83
CA LEU A 22 -7.30 4.05 4.53
C LEU A 22 -6.18 5.02 4.91
N ILE A 23 -5.75 5.88 3.98
CA ILE A 23 -4.71 6.89 4.22
C ILE A 23 -5.16 7.86 5.32
N ASP A 24 -6.39 8.38 5.23
CA ASP A 24 -6.97 9.29 6.23
C ASP A 24 -6.97 8.64 7.63
N HIS A 25 -7.37 7.37 7.71
CA HIS A 25 -7.38 6.61 8.96
C HIS A 25 -5.97 6.39 9.52
N LEU A 26 -5.01 6.01 8.67
CA LEU A 26 -3.61 5.83 9.07
C LEU A 26 -2.99 7.13 9.60
N ASN A 27 -3.30 8.25 8.94
CA ASN A 27 -2.79 9.58 9.28
C ASN A 27 -3.33 10.15 10.60
N LEU A 28 -4.34 9.54 11.23
CA LEU A 28 -4.82 9.96 12.55
C LEU A 28 -3.71 9.93 13.61
N ASN A 29 -2.81 8.95 13.52
CA ASN A 29 -1.73 8.75 14.51
C ASN A 29 -0.35 8.54 13.87
N ASN A 30 -0.26 8.59 12.54
CA ASN A 30 0.96 8.30 11.79
C ASN A 30 1.19 9.36 10.70
N HIS A 31 2.30 9.21 9.98
CA HIS A 31 2.61 10.01 8.81
C HIS A 31 2.73 9.09 7.59
N VAL A 32 1.77 9.17 6.68
CA VAL A 32 1.78 8.42 5.43
C VAL A 32 2.64 9.17 4.40
N LEU A 33 3.65 8.53 3.82
CA LEU A 33 4.58 9.17 2.88
C LEU A 33 3.98 9.34 1.46
N THR A 34 2.99 8.50 1.13
CA THR A 34 2.41 8.37 -0.21
C THR A 34 0.95 8.84 -0.27
N GLU A 35 0.60 9.90 0.48
CA GLU A 35 -0.78 10.40 0.61
C GLU A 35 -1.46 10.69 -0.73
N HIS A 36 -0.67 11.14 -1.71
CA HIS A 36 -1.12 11.43 -3.07
C HIS A 36 -1.76 10.22 -3.79
N ILE A 37 -1.57 8.99 -3.30
CA ILE A 37 -2.25 7.80 -3.83
C ILE A 37 -3.75 7.85 -3.56
N GLY A 38 -4.22 8.48 -2.48
CA GLY A 38 -5.63 8.67 -2.17
C GLY A 38 -6.31 9.76 -3.00
N ASP A 39 -5.56 10.52 -3.80
CA ASP A 39 -6.07 11.63 -4.61
C ASP A 39 -5.98 11.30 -6.10
N TYR A 40 -7.14 11.26 -6.76
CA TYR A 40 -7.25 10.98 -8.20
C TYR A 40 -6.51 12.03 -9.06
N SER A 41 -6.57 13.30 -8.65
CA SER A 41 -6.00 14.43 -9.41
C SER A 41 -4.47 14.46 -9.32
N LEU A 42 -3.92 14.18 -8.13
CA LEU A 42 -2.48 14.25 -7.89
C LEU A 42 -1.72 13.03 -8.41
N SER A 43 -2.36 11.88 -8.46
CA SER A 43 -1.69 10.62 -8.79
C SER A 43 -1.55 10.33 -10.28
N VAL A 44 -2.51 10.74 -11.12
CA VAL A 44 -2.44 10.49 -12.58
C VAL A 44 -1.95 11.74 -13.32
N ALA A 45 -2.56 12.90 -13.07
CA ALA A 45 -2.19 14.13 -13.77
C ALA A 45 -0.85 14.70 -13.27
N GLY A 46 -0.56 14.57 -11.97
CA GLY A 46 0.71 15.01 -11.37
C GLY A 46 1.91 14.12 -11.71
N GLN A 47 1.70 12.80 -11.84
CA GLN A 47 2.79 11.87 -12.17
C GLN A 47 3.12 11.83 -13.66
N ASN A 48 2.16 12.08 -14.56
CA ASN A 48 2.44 12.12 -16.00
C ASN A 48 3.36 13.28 -16.44
N GLN A 49 3.60 14.26 -15.57
CA GLN A 49 4.55 15.35 -15.80
C GLN A 49 5.93 15.10 -15.20
N LEU A 50 6.08 14.04 -14.38
CA LEU A 50 7.33 13.69 -13.74
C LEU A 50 8.02 12.57 -14.52
N ASP A 51 9.34 12.61 -14.56
CA ASP A 51 10.16 11.56 -15.15
C ASP A 51 9.98 10.24 -14.36
N ASP A 52 9.86 9.11 -15.08
CA ASP A 52 9.63 7.80 -14.46
C ASP A 52 10.80 7.44 -13.51
N ASP A 53 12.04 7.84 -13.85
CA ASP A 53 13.21 7.64 -12.99
C ASP A 53 13.12 8.43 -11.68
N TYR A 54 12.58 9.66 -11.75
CA TYR A 54 12.37 10.49 -10.56
C TYR A 54 11.33 9.85 -9.64
N ILE A 55 10.18 9.41 -10.19
CA ILE A 55 9.12 8.74 -9.43
C ILE A 55 9.70 7.50 -8.75
N ARG A 56 10.39 6.64 -9.50
CA ARG A 56 10.98 5.41 -8.98
C ARG A 56 11.96 5.69 -7.85
N ASN A 57 12.89 6.63 -8.03
CA ASN A 57 13.93 6.90 -7.05
C ASN A 57 13.36 7.53 -5.77
N ARG A 58 12.38 8.44 -5.90
CA ARG A 58 11.67 9.04 -4.77
C ARG A 58 10.90 7.97 -3.97
N ASP A 59 10.11 7.15 -4.65
CA ASP A 59 9.26 6.15 -4.00
C ASP A 59 10.12 5.07 -3.32
N MET A 60 11.22 4.64 -3.95
CA MET A 60 12.20 3.75 -3.31
C MET A 60 12.90 4.39 -2.11
N SER A 61 13.15 5.70 -2.13
CA SER A 61 13.69 6.42 -0.98
C SER A 61 12.69 6.46 0.17
N TRP A 62 11.42 6.74 -0.11
CA TRP A 62 10.33 6.69 0.87
C TRP A 62 10.14 5.30 1.48
N LEU A 63 10.18 4.27 0.64
CA LEU A 63 10.10 2.88 1.09
C LEU A 63 11.30 2.48 1.96
N ALA A 64 12.49 3.00 1.67
CA ALA A 64 13.67 2.76 2.49
C ALA A 64 13.62 3.48 3.86
N GLU A 65 13.01 4.67 3.94
CA GLU A 65 12.91 5.42 5.20
C GLU A 65 11.67 5.09 6.05
N CYS A 66 10.67 4.39 5.50
CA CYS A 66 9.45 4.09 6.25
C CYS A 66 9.72 3.11 7.40
N ASP A 67 8.91 3.20 8.45
CA ASP A 67 8.92 2.22 9.54
C ASP A 67 8.10 0.98 9.17
N LEU A 68 7.06 1.16 8.34
CA LEU A 68 6.09 0.13 7.98
C LEU A 68 5.55 0.35 6.56
N VAL A 69 5.30 -0.74 5.84
CA VAL A 69 4.51 -0.73 4.59
C VAL A 69 3.09 -1.20 4.89
N VAL A 70 2.10 -0.47 4.40
CA VAL A 70 0.70 -0.94 4.33
C VAL A 70 0.33 -1.05 2.87
N ALA A 71 0.05 -2.26 2.39
CA ALA A 71 -0.27 -2.52 0.99
C ALA A 71 -1.73 -2.92 0.81
N GLU A 72 -2.47 -2.18 -0.02
CA GLU A 72 -3.78 -2.59 -0.53
C GLU A 72 -3.59 -3.35 -1.85
N THR A 73 -4.03 -4.60 -1.88
CA THR A 73 -3.73 -5.55 -2.97
C THR A 73 -4.97 -6.13 -3.63
N SER A 74 -6.14 -5.54 -3.42
CA SER A 74 -7.39 -5.99 -4.03
C SER A 74 -7.37 -5.86 -5.56
N ASN A 75 -6.71 -4.82 -6.06
CA ASN A 75 -6.46 -4.65 -7.49
C ASN A 75 -5.00 -5.04 -7.86
N PRO A 76 -4.78 -6.06 -8.71
CA PRO A 76 -3.45 -6.45 -9.14
C PRO A 76 -2.64 -5.30 -9.76
N SER A 77 -1.42 -5.09 -9.27
CA SER A 77 -0.56 -3.98 -9.70
C SER A 77 0.90 -4.42 -9.77
N LEU A 78 1.55 -4.18 -10.92
CA LEU A 78 2.99 -4.40 -11.09
C LEU A 78 3.81 -3.51 -10.15
N GLY A 79 3.36 -2.25 -9.94
CA GLY A 79 4.01 -1.32 -9.02
C GLY A 79 3.97 -1.83 -7.58
N VAL A 80 2.80 -2.27 -7.11
CA VAL A 80 2.64 -2.80 -5.75
C VAL A 80 3.44 -4.08 -5.57
N GLY A 81 3.48 -4.96 -6.58
CA GLY A 81 4.35 -6.14 -6.55
C GLY A 81 5.83 -5.79 -6.45
N TYR A 82 6.28 -4.77 -7.19
CA TYR A 82 7.65 -4.26 -7.16
C TYR A 82 8.01 -3.65 -5.78
N GLU A 83 7.08 -2.90 -5.19
CA GLU A 83 7.21 -2.30 -3.86
C GLU A 83 7.28 -3.38 -2.78
N LEU A 84 6.40 -4.39 -2.81
CA LEU A 84 6.41 -5.50 -1.86
C LEU A 84 7.71 -6.31 -1.92
N ALA A 85 8.19 -6.67 -3.11
CA ALA A 85 9.47 -7.36 -3.26
C ALA A 85 10.65 -6.50 -2.75
N SER A 86 10.56 -5.18 -2.90
CA SER A 86 11.55 -4.24 -2.36
C SER A 86 11.48 -4.13 -0.84
N ALA A 87 10.29 -4.11 -0.27
CA ALA A 87 10.05 -4.14 1.18
C ALA A 87 10.62 -5.39 1.82
N GLU A 88 10.40 -6.57 1.20
CA GLU A 88 11.00 -7.83 1.61
C GLU A 88 12.53 -7.76 1.63
N ARG A 89 13.15 -7.23 0.56
CA ARG A 89 14.61 -7.10 0.49
C ARG A 89 15.18 -6.09 1.49
N LEU A 90 14.40 -5.08 1.88
CA LEU A 90 14.78 -4.07 2.86
C LEU A 90 14.38 -4.47 4.29
N TYR A 91 13.83 -5.67 4.48
CA TYR A 91 13.34 -6.18 5.76
C TYR A 91 12.32 -5.25 6.44
N LYS A 92 11.48 -4.56 5.65
CA LYS A 92 10.42 -3.69 6.19
C LYS A 92 9.22 -4.51 6.65
N PRO A 93 8.69 -4.31 7.87
CA PRO A 93 7.42 -4.93 8.24
C PRO A 93 6.34 -4.49 7.26
N VAL A 94 5.42 -5.40 6.93
CA VAL A 94 4.36 -5.17 5.93
C VAL A 94 3.03 -5.69 6.45
N ILE A 95 2.01 -4.84 6.44
CA ILE A 95 0.61 -5.25 6.56
C ILE A 95 -0.01 -5.25 5.17
N ILE A 96 -0.55 -6.39 4.75
CA ILE A 96 -1.24 -6.54 3.47
C ILE A 96 -2.75 -6.60 3.73
N LEU A 97 -3.49 -5.67 3.13
CA LEU A 97 -4.94 -5.67 3.05
C LEU A 97 -5.36 -6.20 1.68
N HIS A 98 -6.31 -7.14 1.66
CA HIS A 98 -6.80 -7.75 0.43
C HIS A 98 -8.30 -8.01 0.49
N ASN A 99 -9.02 -7.72 -0.58
CA ASN A 99 -10.41 -8.13 -0.75
C ASN A 99 -10.50 -9.32 -1.70
N ALA A 100 -10.58 -10.52 -1.13
CA ALA A 100 -10.65 -11.78 -1.90
C ALA A 100 -11.89 -11.91 -2.82
N LYS A 101 -12.87 -11.00 -2.73
CA LYS A 101 -14.00 -10.96 -3.68
C LYS A 101 -13.65 -10.21 -4.98
N ARG A 102 -12.59 -9.38 -4.96
CA ARG A 102 -12.16 -8.55 -6.10
C ARG A 102 -11.18 -9.28 -6.99
N SER A 103 -10.22 -9.97 -6.39
CA SER A 103 -9.21 -10.75 -7.11
C SER A 103 -8.64 -11.85 -6.22
N GLN A 104 -7.72 -12.65 -6.78
CA GLN A 104 -6.88 -13.55 -6.00
C GLN A 104 -5.53 -12.88 -5.77
N LEU A 105 -5.05 -12.93 -4.52
CA LEU A 105 -3.70 -12.48 -4.19
C LEU A 105 -2.67 -13.30 -5.00
N SER A 106 -1.62 -12.63 -5.48
CA SER A 106 -0.53 -13.28 -6.20
C SER A 106 0.06 -14.45 -5.41
N ALA A 107 0.23 -15.60 -6.05
CA ALA A 107 0.85 -16.78 -5.45
C ALA A 107 2.29 -16.52 -4.96
N MET A 108 3.00 -15.57 -5.56
CA MET A 108 4.33 -15.14 -5.11
C MET A 108 4.28 -14.43 -3.76
N ILE A 109 3.22 -13.63 -3.53
CA ILE A 109 3.03 -12.89 -2.27
C ILE A 109 2.44 -13.83 -1.21
N ALA A 110 1.46 -14.66 -1.57
CA ALA A 110 0.83 -15.60 -0.65
C ALA A 110 1.74 -16.79 -0.27
N GLY A 111 2.73 -17.13 -1.10
CA GLY A 111 3.58 -18.30 -0.95
C GLY A 111 4.90 -18.05 -0.18
N THR A 112 5.28 -16.80 0.07
CA THR A 112 6.49 -16.50 0.87
C THR A 112 6.20 -16.58 2.36
N GLN A 113 7.20 -16.95 3.16
CA GLN A 113 7.12 -16.91 4.63
C GLN A 113 7.34 -15.51 5.20
N TYR A 114 7.80 -14.57 4.38
CA TYR A 114 8.11 -13.22 4.80
C TYR A 114 6.85 -12.40 5.14
N PHE A 115 5.84 -12.42 4.26
CA PHE A 115 4.58 -11.73 4.49
C PHE A 115 3.66 -12.57 5.39
N ASN A 116 3.74 -12.33 6.69
CA ASN A 116 2.95 -13.04 7.71
C ASN A 116 1.74 -12.23 8.24
N HIS A 117 1.62 -10.95 7.86
CA HIS A 117 0.47 -10.07 8.19
C HIS A 117 -0.40 -9.80 6.96
N ILE A 118 -1.00 -10.87 6.40
CA ILE A 118 -1.94 -10.79 5.27
C ILE A 118 -3.36 -10.92 5.80
N PHE A 119 -4.18 -9.88 5.59
CA PHE A 119 -5.54 -9.82 6.09
C PHE A 119 -6.55 -9.58 4.99
N ASN A 120 -7.60 -10.39 5.00
CA ASN A 120 -8.74 -10.19 4.14
C ASN A 120 -9.74 -9.21 4.76
N TYR A 121 -10.33 -8.34 3.93
CA TYR A 121 -11.43 -7.47 4.33
C TYR A 121 -12.52 -7.45 3.25
N SER A 122 -13.77 -7.25 3.66
CA SER A 122 -14.92 -7.13 2.74
C SER A 122 -15.50 -5.71 2.67
N ASN A 123 -15.17 -4.84 3.62
CA ASN A 123 -15.61 -3.44 3.67
C ASN A 123 -14.62 -2.59 4.47
N ILE A 124 -14.68 -1.27 4.28
CA ILE A 124 -13.71 -0.34 4.89
C ILE A 124 -13.68 -0.42 6.43
N ALA A 125 -14.82 -0.60 7.09
CA ALA A 125 -14.87 -0.68 8.55
C ALA A 125 -14.11 -1.91 9.09
N GLU A 126 -14.06 -3.00 8.33
CA GLU A 126 -13.25 -4.16 8.66
C GLU A 126 -11.76 -3.88 8.46
N ALA A 127 -11.38 -3.20 7.37
CA ALA A 127 -10.00 -2.77 7.15
C ALA A 127 -9.49 -1.87 8.29
N PHE A 128 -10.31 -0.92 8.75
CA PHE A 128 -9.98 -0.07 9.91
C PHE A 128 -9.75 -0.89 11.18
N ARG A 129 -10.64 -1.85 11.48
CA ARG A 129 -10.47 -2.74 12.65
C ARG A 129 -9.19 -3.58 12.57
N ILE A 130 -8.82 -4.03 11.37
CA ILE A 130 -7.56 -4.74 11.17
C ILE A 130 -6.40 -3.80 11.48
N LEU A 131 -6.36 -2.61 10.89
CA LEU A 131 -5.29 -1.63 11.12
C LEU A 131 -5.18 -1.25 12.60
N ASP A 132 -6.29 -0.96 13.28
CA ASP A 132 -6.30 -0.61 14.70
C ASP A 132 -5.78 -1.74 15.61
N ARG A 133 -5.99 -3.00 15.21
CA ARG A 133 -5.51 -4.18 15.94
C ARG A 133 -4.03 -4.46 15.67
N GLU A 134 -3.59 -4.34 14.43
CA GLU A 134 -2.28 -4.82 13.98
C GLU A 134 -1.18 -3.76 14.10
N LEU A 135 -1.49 -2.48 13.85
CA LEU A 135 -0.49 -1.41 13.92
C LEU A 135 0.25 -1.32 15.27
N PRO A 136 -0.40 -1.49 16.44
CA PRO A 136 0.30 -1.43 17.73
C PRO A 136 1.20 -2.64 18.02
N LEU A 137 1.13 -3.71 17.21
CA LEU A 137 1.86 -4.96 17.41
C LEU A 137 3.17 -5.03 16.61
N ILE A 138 3.40 -4.06 15.73
CA ILE A 138 4.62 -3.91 14.91
C ILE A 138 5.56 -2.90 15.57
#